data_AF-A0A4S4ZRY9-F1
#
_entry.id   AF-A0A4S4ZRY9-F1
#
_cell.length_a   1.000
_cell.length_b   1.000
_cell.length_c   1.000
_cell.angle_alpha   90.00
_cell.angle_beta   90.00
_cell.angle_gamma   90.00
#
_symmetry.space_group_name_H-M   'P 1'
#
loop_
_entity.id
_entity.type
_entity.pdbx_description
1 polymer ?
#
loop_
_entity_poly.entity_id
_entity_poly.type
_entity_poly.pdbx_seq_one_letter_code
_entity_poly.pdbx_strand_id
1 'polypeptide(L)'
;MPPVSAEDWSRAKVVPGPGDGTLARIGPVVLLVGSTDPDVVKPYLDHARMVAANGGQGRQLVRGYALMLSTAVEQSPGFAALAPHTTGLAVFVDGDVTVTVDGQAISGADSLAWVERLIPWPVDSVTVTVAGASAPTGPSSYRLDGGVVPAGSFGVVPGEVGDSMMVTAPMAQQPTDPTSGQMAEATGEVMAVPAMQPEPATADHTHEHEHEPVAQPVAQPAASSPP
;
A
#
# COMPACT_ATOMS: atom_id res chain seq x y z
N MET A 1 -15.81 5.37 -18.09
CA MET A 1 -14.59 4.57 -17.79
C MET A 1 -15.04 3.40 -16.92
N PRO A 2 -14.48 2.19 -17.06
CA PRO A 2 -14.87 1.08 -16.21
C PRO A 2 -14.37 1.33 -14.78
N PRO A 3 -15.16 1.03 -13.74
CA PRO A 3 -14.74 1.24 -12.37
C PRO A 3 -13.61 0.29 -11.92
N VAL A 4 -12.89 0.66 -10.87
CA VAL A 4 -11.84 -0.15 -10.24
C VAL A 4 -12.45 -1.06 -9.15
N SER A 5 -12.15 -2.36 -9.20
CA SER A 5 -12.39 -3.34 -8.14
C SER A 5 -11.12 -3.62 -7.32
N ALA A 6 -11.21 -4.43 -6.26
CA ALA A 6 -10.04 -4.86 -5.49
C ALA A 6 -8.98 -5.57 -6.35
N GLU A 7 -9.40 -6.40 -7.31
CA GLU A 7 -8.52 -7.15 -8.20
C GLU A 7 -7.85 -6.22 -9.23
N ASP A 8 -8.59 -5.21 -9.70
CA ASP A 8 -8.12 -4.23 -10.67
C ASP A 8 -7.19 -3.19 -10.06
N TRP A 9 -7.28 -2.94 -8.76
CA TRP A 9 -6.49 -1.92 -8.08
C TRP A 9 -4.97 -2.10 -8.29
N SER A 10 -4.50 -3.35 -8.20
CA SER A 10 -3.08 -3.67 -8.44
C SER A 10 -2.62 -3.30 -9.85
N ARG A 11 -3.54 -3.27 -10.82
CA ARG A 11 -3.33 -2.94 -12.24
C ARG A 11 -3.73 -1.51 -12.61
N ALA A 12 -4.32 -0.75 -11.67
CA ALA A 12 -4.74 0.62 -11.92
C ALA A 12 -3.53 1.48 -12.30
N LYS A 13 -3.71 2.48 -13.17
CA LYS A 13 -2.64 3.38 -13.59
C LYS A 13 -2.55 4.52 -12.59
N VAL A 14 -1.40 4.68 -11.92
CA VAL A 14 -1.14 5.83 -11.04
C VAL A 14 -0.42 6.88 -11.89
N VAL A 15 -0.99 8.07 -11.99
CA VAL A 15 -0.46 9.19 -12.76
C VAL A 15 0.08 10.24 -11.79
N PRO A 16 1.40 10.44 -11.71
CA PRO A 16 1.98 11.52 -10.91
C PRO A 16 1.57 12.89 -11.46
N GLY A 17 1.35 13.85 -10.56
CA GLY A 17 1.11 15.25 -10.89
C GLY A 17 2.11 16.20 -10.23
N PRO A 18 2.04 17.49 -10.57
CA PRO A 18 3.01 18.49 -10.14
C PRO A 18 2.91 18.79 -8.65
N GLY A 19 4.01 19.30 -8.08
CA GLY A 19 4.09 19.81 -6.72
C GLY A 19 5.22 19.18 -5.91
N ASP A 20 5.39 19.67 -4.68
CA ASP A 20 6.45 19.23 -3.78
C ASP A 20 5.95 18.11 -2.87
N GLY A 21 6.53 16.92 -3.03
CA GLY A 21 6.17 15.75 -2.24
C GLY A 21 6.82 14.49 -2.78
N THR A 22 6.52 13.37 -2.12
CA THR A 22 7.00 12.05 -2.51
C THR A 22 5.82 11.12 -2.74
N LEU A 23 5.70 10.61 -3.97
CA LEU A 23 4.74 9.59 -4.36
C LEU A 23 5.42 8.23 -4.42
N ALA A 24 4.82 7.24 -3.79
CA ALA A 24 5.24 5.86 -3.84
C ALA A 24 4.12 4.95 -4.29
N ARG A 25 4.46 3.99 -5.15
CA ARG A 25 3.64 2.82 -5.45
C ARG A 25 4.43 1.57 -5.10
N ILE A 26 3.96 0.83 -4.12
CA ILE A 26 4.65 -0.34 -3.57
C ILE A 26 3.63 -1.48 -3.52
N GLY A 27 3.67 -2.36 -4.53
CA GLY A 27 2.63 -3.37 -4.72
C GLY A 27 1.25 -2.71 -4.85
N PRO A 28 0.26 -3.09 -4.03
CA PRO A 28 -1.07 -2.49 -4.05
C PRO A 28 -1.18 -1.22 -3.18
N VAL A 29 -0.11 -0.79 -2.49
CA VAL A 29 -0.12 0.42 -1.67
C VAL A 29 0.28 1.62 -2.51
N VAL A 30 -0.51 2.69 -2.45
CA VAL A 30 -0.17 4.00 -3.02
C VAL A 30 -0.08 5.00 -1.87
N LEU A 31 1.02 5.74 -1.80
CA LEU A 31 1.33 6.67 -0.71
C LEU A 31 1.79 8.00 -1.31
N LEU A 32 1.26 9.10 -0.81
CA LEU A 32 1.74 10.45 -1.10
C LEU A 32 2.09 11.14 0.21
N VAL A 33 3.31 11.66 0.33
CA VAL A 33 3.81 12.40 1.50
C VAL A 33 4.16 13.82 1.07
N GLY A 34 3.69 14.82 1.80
CA GLY A 34 3.97 16.25 1.61
C GLY A 34 5.37 16.66 2.06
N SER A 35 6.38 15.88 1.71
CA SER A 35 7.80 16.18 1.94
C SER A 35 8.64 15.52 0.86
N THR A 36 9.76 16.16 0.51
CA THR A 36 10.82 15.63 -0.36
C THR A 36 12.08 15.28 0.41
N ASP A 37 12.12 15.57 1.72
CA ASP A 37 13.24 15.24 2.59
C ASP A 37 13.29 13.72 2.83
N PRO A 38 14.37 13.02 2.44
CA PRO A 38 14.46 11.57 2.56
C PRO A 38 14.36 11.08 4.00
N ASP A 39 14.86 11.83 4.99
CA ASP A 39 14.85 11.41 6.39
C ASP A 39 13.43 11.49 6.98
N VAL A 40 12.69 12.53 6.58
CA VAL A 40 11.27 12.70 6.95
C VAL A 40 10.37 11.66 6.26
N VAL A 41 10.64 11.35 4.99
CA VAL A 41 9.79 10.45 4.19
C VAL A 41 10.04 8.98 4.49
N LYS A 42 11.26 8.62 4.92
CA LYS A 42 11.69 7.23 5.12
C LYS A 42 10.76 6.40 6.02
N PRO A 43 10.30 6.87 7.20
CA PRO A 43 9.38 6.10 8.06
C PRO A 43 8.09 5.69 7.35
N TYR A 44 7.52 6.60 6.54
CA TYR A 44 6.29 6.35 5.79
C TYR A 44 6.49 5.31 4.69
N LEU A 45 7.62 5.37 3.99
CA LEU A 45 7.98 4.40 2.95
C LEU A 45 8.25 3.02 3.55
N ASP A 46 8.97 2.95 4.67
CA ASP A 46 9.26 1.68 5.34
C ASP A 46 7.97 1.01 5.83
N HIS A 47 7.02 1.80 6.33
CA HIS A 47 5.69 1.31 6.69
C HIS A 47 4.90 0.79 5.47
N ALA A 48 4.86 1.55 4.37
CA ALA A 48 4.19 1.12 3.14
C ALA A 48 4.79 -0.18 2.58
N ARG A 49 6.13 -0.34 2.63
CA ARG A 49 6.82 -1.57 2.23
C ARG A 49 6.43 -2.75 3.11
N MET A 50 6.37 -2.55 4.42
CA MET A 50 5.93 -3.58 5.35
C MET A 50 4.50 -4.04 5.03
N VAL A 51 3.58 -3.10 4.84
CA VAL A 51 2.19 -3.41 4.48
C VAL A 51 2.11 -4.16 3.15
N ALA A 52 2.82 -3.68 2.12
CA ALA A 52 2.87 -4.33 0.82
C ALA A 52 3.44 -5.75 0.88
N ALA A 53 4.51 -5.99 1.67
CA ALA A 53 5.10 -7.30 1.86
C ALA A 53 4.13 -8.30 2.53
N ASN A 54 3.15 -7.80 3.28
CA ASN A 54 2.09 -8.59 3.92
C ASN A 54 0.80 -8.68 3.09
N GLY A 55 0.89 -8.47 1.77
CA GLY A 55 -0.24 -8.55 0.85
C GLY A 55 -0.99 -7.24 0.65
N GLY A 56 -0.59 -6.17 1.36
CA GLY A 56 -1.05 -4.81 1.10
C GLY A 56 -2.53 -4.56 1.40
N GLN A 57 -3.04 -5.19 2.46
CA GLN A 57 -4.45 -5.07 2.84
C GLN A 57 -4.75 -3.74 3.54
N GLY A 58 -5.84 -3.08 3.16
CA GLY A 58 -6.26 -1.79 3.69
C GLY A 58 -6.42 -1.72 5.21
N ARG A 59 -6.85 -2.80 5.87
CA ARG A 59 -6.93 -2.85 7.33
C ARG A 59 -5.55 -2.80 8.01
N GLN A 60 -4.55 -3.45 7.43
CA GLN A 60 -3.18 -3.40 7.96
C GLN A 60 -2.58 -2.00 7.76
N LEU A 61 -2.83 -1.41 6.58
CA LEU A 61 -2.44 -0.03 6.28
C LEU A 61 -2.95 0.95 7.34
N VAL A 62 -4.28 0.97 7.56
CA VAL A 62 -4.91 1.90 8.49
C VAL A 62 -4.38 1.73 9.91
N ARG A 63 -4.33 0.49 10.41
CA ARG A 63 -3.83 0.20 11.77
C ARG A 63 -2.38 0.62 11.95
N GLY A 64 -1.55 0.34 10.95
CA GLY A 64 -0.13 0.57 11.05
C GLY A 64 0.23 2.06 11.01
N TYR A 65 -0.42 2.85 10.15
CA TYR A 65 -0.25 4.30 10.15
C TYR A 65 -0.85 4.96 11.40
N ALA A 66 -2.00 4.50 11.89
CA ALA A 66 -2.56 4.97 13.16
C ALA A 66 -1.60 4.74 14.33
N LEU A 67 -0.98 3.55 14.41
CA LEU A 67 0.01 3.23 15.43
C LEU A 67 1.25 4.14 15.31
N MET A 68 1.76 4.32 14.09
CA MET A 68 2.91 5.18 13.82
C MET A 68 2.66 6.61 14.31
N LEU A 69 1.53 7.20 13.93
CA LEU A 69 1.14 8.56 14.34
C LEU A 69 0.88 8.67 15.85
N SER A 70 0.33 7.64 16.48
CA SER A 70 0.08 7.64 17.93
C SER A 70 1.37 7.70 18.76
N THR A 71 2.51 7.37 18.16
CA THR A 71 3.84 7.41 18.81
C THR A 71 4.73 8.56 18.34
N ALA A 72 4.27 9.34 17.35
CA ALA A 72 5.01 10.47 16.81
C ALA A 72 5.00 11.64 17.81
N VAL A 73 6.18 12.24 18.05
CA VAL A 73 6.35 13.37 18.97
C VAL A 73 6.43 14.71 18.20
N GLU A 74 6.78 14.64 16.91
CA GLU A 74 6.91 15.78 16.02
C GLU A 74 5.73 15.89 15.07
N GLN A 75 5.58 17.07 14.46
CA GLN A 75 4.54 17.31 13.47
C GLN A 75 4.80 16.47 12.21
N SER A 76 3.89 15.54 11.93
CA SER A 76 3.89 14.68 10.75
C SER A 76 3.77 15.54 9.47
N PRO A 77 4.56 15.31 8.41
CA PRO A 77 4.20 15.80 7.08
C PRO A 77 2.79 15.31 6.74
N GLY A 78 1.98 16.17 6.15
CA GLY A 78 0.69 15.72 5.63
C GLY A 78 0.89 14.57 4.64
N PHE A 79 0.11 13.51 4.75
CA PHE A 79 0.21 12.37 3.84
C PHE A 79 -1.14 11.69 3.63
N ALA A 80 -1.26 10.94 2.53
CA ALA A 80 -2.36 10.02 2.32
C ALA A 80 -1.86 8.68 1.81
N ALA A 81 -2.46 7.61 2.33
CA ALA A 81 -2.11 6.24 2.01
C ALA A 81 -3.38 5.44 1.64
N LEU A 82 -3.29 4.68 0.56
CA LEU A 82 -4.40 3.96 -0.03
C LEU A 82 -4.01 2.51 -0.29
N ALA A 83 -4.94 1.60 0.02
CA ALA A 83 -4.76 0.18 -0.22
C ALA A 83 -6.12 -0.52 -0.39
N PRO A 84 -6.19 -1.60 -1.19
CA PRO A 84 -7.42 -2.33 -1.41
C PRO A 84 -7.85 -3.05 -0.14
N HIS A 85 -9.17 -3.18 0.02
CA HIS A 85 -9.84 -4.03 0.99
C HIS A 85 -10.87 -4.88 0.23
N THR A 86 -11.32 -5.98 0.83
CA THR A 86 -12.26 -6.92 0.18
C THR A 86 -13.58 -6.25 -0.23
N THR A 87 -14.00 -5.22 0.50
CA THR A 87 -15.27 -4.51 0.30
C THR A 87 -15.10 -3.07 -0.22
N GLY A 88 -13.88 -2.57 -0.34
CA GLY A 88 -13.65 -1.18 -0.74
C GLY A 88 -12.19 -0.77 -0.82
N LEU A 89 -11.95 0.51 -1.07
CA LEU A 89 -10.65 1.15 -0.99
C LEU A 89 -10.47 1.74 0.43
N ALA A 90 -9.46 1.28 1.15
CA ALA A 90 -9.08 1.93 2.41
C ALA A 90 -8.29 3.19 2.10
N VAL A 91 -8.69 4.29 2.71
CA VAL A 91 -8.08 5.62 2.58
C VAL A 91 -7.72 6.10 3.97
N PHE A 92 -6.45 6.43 4.16
CA PHE A 92 -5.92 7.05 5.38
C PHE A 92 -5.32 8.40 5.02
N VAL A 93 -5.70 9.45 5.75
CA VAL A 93 -5.27 10.84 5.47
C VAL A 93 -4.88 11.52 6.78
N ASP A 94 -3.74 12.20 6.77
CA ASP A 94 -3.22 13.01 7.88
C ASP A 94 -2.67 14.35 7.34
N GLY A 95 -2.77 15.39 8.15
CA GLY A 95 -2.32 16.75 7.82
C GLY A 95 -3.00 17.36 6.59
N ASP A 96 -2.34 18.35 5.98
CA ASP A 96 -2.88 19.14 4.87
C ASP A 96 -2.77 18.41 3.51
N VAL A 97 -3.51 17.31 3.41
CA VAL A 97 -3.68 16.49 2.21
C VAL A 97 -5.16 16.26 1.95
N THR A 98 -5.55 16.35 0.69
CA THR A 98 -6.91 16.08 0.24
C THR A 98 -6.93 14.85 -0.66
N VAL A 99 -7.79 13.89 -0.34
CA VAL A 99 -8.15 12.76 -1.19
C VAL A 99 -9.55 13.02 -1.76
N THR A 100 -9.68 13.05 -3.08
CA THR A 100 -10.96 13.15 -3.76
C THR A 100 -11.30 11.80 -4.39
N VAL A 101 -12.41 11.20 -3.98
CA VAL A 101 -12.93 9.95 -4.55
C VAL A 101 -14.30 10.20 -5.13
N ASP A 102 -14.45 9.96 -6.43
CA ASP A 102 -15.73 10.14 -7.14
C ASP A 102 -16.38 11.52 -6.92
N GLY A 103 -15.53 12.55 -6.85
CA GLY A 103 -15.92 13.95 -6.60
C GLY A 103 -16.15 14.30 -5.13
N GLN A 104 -16.07 13.34 -4.21
CA GLN A 104 -16.17 13.57 -2.76
C GLN A 104 -14.79 13.80 -2.15
N ALA A 105 -14.59 14.96 -1.51
CA ALA A 105 -13.33 15.31 -0.86
C ALA A 105 -13.25 14.78 0.58
N ILE A 106 -12.07 14.27 0.94
CA ILE A 106 -11.68 13.80 2.27
C ILE A 106 -10.38 14.54 2.60
N SER A 107 -10.44 15.48 3.55
CA SER A 107 -9.30 16.30 3.94
C SER A 107 -8.80 15.89 5.33
N GLY A 108 -7.48 15.77 5.48
CA GLY A 108 -6.85 15.62 6.79
C GLY A 108 -6.81 16.93 7.58
N ALA A 109 -6.86 18.09 6.91
CA ALA A 109 -6.76 19.41 7.53
C ALA A 109 -7.93 19.72 8.48
N ASP A 110 -9.08 19.09 8.25
CA ASP A 110 -10.29 19.24 9.06
C ASP A 110 -10.36 18.24 10.23
N SER A 111 -9.30 17.44 10.46
CA SER A 111 -9.24 16.44 11.52
C SER A 111 -8.26 16.83 12.62
N LEU A 112 -8.62 16.49 13.87
CA LEU A 112 -7.75 16.67 15.04
C LEU A 112 -6.66 15.61 15.16
N ALA A 113 -6.81 14.47 14.47
CA ALA A 113 -5.87 13.35 14.57
C ALA A 113 -5.51 12.80 13.20
N TRP A 114 -6.46 12.15 12.52
CA TRP A 114 -6.35 11.69 11.13
C TRP A 114 -7.75 11.36 10.63
N VAL A 115 -7.89 11.05 9.35
CA VAL A 115 -9.14 10.57 8.76
C VAL A 115 -8.92 9.19 8.16
N GLU A 116 -9.79 8.26 8.52
CA GLU A 116 -9.86 6.93 7.90
C GLU A 116 -11.23 6.74 7.24
N ARG A 117 -11.22 6.21 6.01
CA ARG A 117 -12.43 5.87 5.27
C ARG A 117 -12.25 4.54 4.55
N LEU A 118 -13.36 3.81 4.45
CA LEU A 118 -13.48 2.66 3.57
C LEU A 118 -14.49 3.01 2.48
N ILE A 119 -14.00 3.27 1.27
CA ILE A 119 -14.85 3.64 0.14
C ILE A 119 -15.33 2.36 -0.54
N PRO A 120 -16.64 2.07 -0.58
CA PRO A 120 -17.15 0.86 -1.20
C PRO A 120 -16.72 0.74 -2.67
N TRP A 121 -16.43 -0.48 -3.12
CA TRP A 121 -16.32 -0.74 -4.56
C TRP A 121 -17.70 -0.65 -5.23
N PRO A 122 -17.78 -0.28 -6.51
CA PRO A 122 -16.70 0.21 -7.38
C PRO A 122 -16.21 1.63 -7.05
N VAL A 123 -14.97 1.96 -7.43
CA VAL A 123 -14.43 3.33 -7.40
C VAL A 123 -14.10 3.79 -8.83
N ASP A 124 -14.62 4.93 -9.26
CA ASP A 124 -14.44 5.41 -10.64
C ASP A 124 -13.17 6.27 -10.79
N SER A 125 -12.86 7.07 -9.78
CA SER A 125 -11.77 8.05 -9.82
C SER A 125 -11.21 8.32 -8.43
N VAL A 126 -9.89 8.41 -8.35
CA VAL A 126 -9.19 8.86 -7.13
C VAL A 126 -8.17 9.90 -7.53
N THR A 127 -8.17 11.02 -6.82
CA THR A 127 -7.11 12.04 -6.91
C THR A 127 -6.64 12.39 -5.51
N VAL A 128 -5.34 12.58 -5.35
CA VAL A 128 -4.75 13.01 -4.08
C VAL A 128 -3.83 14.18 -4.34
N THR A 129 -3.93 15.21 -3.51
CA THR A 129 -3.16 16.45 -3.61
C THR A 129 -2.67 16.87 -2.24
N VAL A 130 -1.37 17.18 -2.13
CA VAL A 130 -0.84 17.89 -0.97
C VAL A 130 -1.14 19.38 -1.07
N ALA A 131 -1.04 20.10 0.05
CA ALA A 131 -1.16 21.55 0.11
C ALA A 131 -0.32 22.26 -0.98
N GLY A 132 -0.95 23.16 -1.73
CA GLY A 132 -0.27 23.94 -2.79
C GLY A 132 -0.01 23.19 -4.10
N ALA A 133 -0.23 21.87 -4.16
CA ALA A 133 -0.17 21.11 -5.40
C ALA A 133 -1.48 21.21 -6.20
N SER A 134 -1.42 20.85 -7.47
CA SER A 134 -2.58 20.76 -8.36
C SER A 134 -2.81 19.32 -8.77
N ALA A 135 -4.09 18.93 -8.90
CA ALA A 135 -4.46 17.62 -9.43
C ALA A 135 -3.87 17.43 -10.84
N PRO A 136 -3.46 16.20 -11.23
CA PRO A 136 -3.09 15.92 -12.60
C PRO A 136 -4.26 16.25 -13.55
N THR A 137 -3.99 16.99 -14.62
CA THR A 137 -5.02 17.38 -15.59
C THR A 137 -4.82 16.63 -16.91
N GLY A 138 -5.90 16.01 -17.39
CA GLY A 138 -5.94 15.36 -18.70
C GLY A 138 -5.13 14.06 -18.81
N PRO A 139 -5.00 13.53 -20.04
CA PRO A 139 -4.23 12.31 -20.29
C PRO A 139 -2.73 12.58 -20.11
N SER A 140 -2.08 11.81 -19.25
CA SER A 140 -0.63 11.86 -19.03
C SER A 140 0.08 10.73 -19.77
N SER A 141 1.23 11.04 -20.37
CA SER A 141 2.17 10.04 -20.89
C SER A 141 2.96 9.34 -19.78
N TYR A 142 2.97 9.91 -18.57
CA TYR A 142 3.70 9.39 -17.43
C TYR A 142 2.78 8.58 -16.52
N ARG A 143 3.26 7.40 -16.10
CA ARG A 143 2.61 6.55 -15.12
C ARG A 143 3.64 5.95 -14.17
N LEU A 144 3.23 5.73 -12.94
CA LEU A 144 4.00 5.01 -11.93
C LEU A 144 3.43 3.59 -11.79
N ASP A 145 4.13 2.62 -12.34
CA ASP A 145 3.79 1.20 -12.21
C ASP A 145 4.35 0.59 -10.91
N GLY A 146 5.40 1.23 -10.36
CA GLY A 146 6.01 0.89 -9.08
C GLY A 146 7.23 1.78 -8.81
N GLY A 147 7.61 1.91 -7.54
CA GLY A 147 8.75 2.71 -7.12
C GLY A 147 8.36 4.00 -6.41
N VAL A 148 9.30 4.93 -6.31
CA VAL A 148 9.16 6.20 -5.59
C VAL A 148 9.65 7.33 -6.49
N VAL A 149 8.85 8.39 -6.64
CA VAL A 149 9.16 9.56 -7.46
C VAL A 149 8.75 10.86 -6.74
N PRO A 150 9.39 12.00 -7.04
CA PRO A 150 8.89 13.30 -6.62
C PRO A 150 7.53 13.59 -7.28
N ALA A 151 6.55 13.96 -6.48
CA ALA A 151 5.23 14.44 -6.93
C ALA A 151 4.46 15.03 -5.75
N GLY A 152 3.72 16.13 -6.00
CA GLY A 152 2.80 16.72 -5.02
C GLY A 152 1.35 16.25 -5.18
N SER A 153 1.06 15.48 -6.22
CA SER A 153 -0.27 14.93 -6.44
C SER A 153 -0.21 13.64 -7.25
N PHE A 154 -1.32 12.89 -7.25
CA PHE A 154 -1.52 11.82 -8.20
C PHE A 154 -3.00 11.59 -8.51
N GLY A 155 -3.25 10.95 -9.64
CA GLY A 155 -4.55 10.44 -10.05
C GLY A 155 -4.48 8.94 -10.27
N VAL A 156 -5.55 8.22 -9.96
CA VAL A 156 -5.70 6.81 -10.30
C VAL A 156 -6.70 6.71 -11.44
N VAL A 157 -6.26 6.13 -12.53
CA VAL A 157 -7.09 5.82 -13.69
C VAL A 157 -7.27 4.31 -13.76
N PRO A 158 -8.49 3.79 -13.97
CA PRO A 158 -8.71 2.37 -14.20
C PRO A 158 -7.78 1.84 -15.29
N GLY A 159 -7.13 0.70 -15.03
CA GLY A 159 -6.36 0.01 -16.06
C GLY A 159 -7.30 -0.59 -17.09
N GLU A 160 -7.14 -0.26 -18.37
CA GLU A 160 -7.87 -0.97 -19.43
C GLU A 160 -7.49 -2.45 -19.38
N VAL A 161 -8.50 -3.31 -19.18
CA VAL A 161 -8.33 -4.76 -19.30
C VAL A 161 -8.22 -5.07 -20.78
N GLY A 162 -6.99 -5.08 -21.29
CA GLY A 162 -6.68 -5.57 -22.63
C GLY A 162 -6.24 -4.49 -23.61
N ASP A 163 -4.93 -4.30 -23.68
CA ASP A 163 -4.25 -4.38 -24.97
C ASP A 163 -2.87 -5.03 -24.72
N SER A 164 -2.90 -6.28 -24.22
CA SER A 164 -1.75 -7.16 -24.48
C SER A 164 -1.74 -7.34 -25.98
N MET A 165 -0.93 -6.50 -26.60
CA MET A 165 -0.56 -6.52 -28.00
C MET A 165 -0.58 -7.97 -28.48
N MET A 166 -1.52 -8.29 -29.37
CA MET A 166 -1.26 -9.32 -30.35
C MET A 166 -0.02 -8.84 -31.10
N VAL A 167 1.16 -9.24 -30.61
CA VAL A 167 2.37 -9.25 -31.41
C VAL A 167 2.06 -10.25 -32.51
N THR A 168 1.55 -9.74 -33.62
CA THR A 168 1.64 -10.41 -34.91
C THR A 168 3.13 -10.50 -35.17
N ALA A 169 3.73 -11.60 -34.70
CA ALA A 169 5.08 -11.96 -35.06
C ALA A 169 5.12 -12.00 -36.60
N PRO A 170 5.98 -11.21 -37.27
CA PRO A 170 6.22 -11.46 -38.68
C PRO A 170 6.77 -12.88 -38.78
N MET A 171 6.05 -13.76 -39.50
CA MET A 171 6.56 -15.07 -39.87
C MET A 171 7.85 -14.88 -40.66
N ALA A 172 8.99 -15.00 -39.98
CA ALA A 172 10.26 -15.20 -40.63
C ALA A 172 10.19 -16.57 -41.32
N GLN A 173 10.16 -16.55 -42.65
CA GLN A 173 10.32 -17.74 -43.47
C GLN A 173 11.69 -18.36 -43.14
N GLN A 174 11.68 -19.50 -42.46
CA GLN A 174 12.88 -20.32 -42.25
C GLN A 174 13.41 -20.80 -43.61
N PRO A 175 14.69 -20.57 -43.96
CA PRO A 175 15.37 -21.39 -44.94
C PRO A 175 15.56 -22.79 -44.33
N THR A 176 15.12 -23.80 -45.07
CA THR A 176 15.40 -25.20 -44.76
C THR A 176 16.79 -25.54 -45.25
N ASP A 177 17.66 -25.97 -44.34
CA ASP A 177 18.89 -26.68 -44.67
C ASP A 177 18.90 -28.02 -43.91
N PRO A 178 18.93 -29.16 -44.60
CA PRO A 178 19.18 -30.46 -43.98
C PRO A 178 20.68 -30.76 -44.04
N THR A 179 21.27 -31.28 -42.96
CA THR A 179 22.29 -32.37 -42.99
C THR A 179 22.91 -32.56 -41.60
N SER A 180 22.53 -33.70 -41.00
CA SER A 180 23.36 -34.74 -40.39
C SER A 180 24.43 -34.42 -39.32
N GLY A 181 24.36 -35.20 -38.22
CA GLY A 181 25.52 -35.54 -37.39
C GLY A 181 25.26 -35.38 -35.89
N GLN A 182 24.66 -36.35 -35.19
CA GLN A 182 25.32 -37.53 -34.60
C GLN A 182 25.74 -37.31 -33.13
N MET A 183 25.04 -38.04 -32.25
CA MET A 183 25.45 -38.72 -31.01
C MET A 183 26.51 -38.07 -30.10
N ALA A 184 26.16 -37.85 -28.84
CA ALA A 184 26.92 -38.40 -27.71
C ALA A 184 26.12 -38.34 -26.41
N GLU A 185 25.91 -39.53 -25.88
CA GLU A 185 25.40 -39.93 -24.57
C GLU A 185 26.47 -39.66 -23.50
N ALA A 186 26.09 -39.15 -22.33
CA ALA A 186 26.92 -39.23 -21.12
C ALA A 186 26.08 -39.10 -19.83
N THR A 187 25.74 -40.28 -19.35
CA THR A 187 25.51 -40.76 -17.99
C THR A 187 26.20 -40.00 -16.83
N GLY A 188 25.53 -39.98 -15.68
CA GLY A 188 26.06 -39.64 -14.35
C GLY A 188 24.92 -39.20 -13.43
N GLU A 189 24.10 -40.11 -12.88
CA GLU A 189 24.35 -41.03 -11.77
C GLU A 189 24.89 -40.37 -10.48
N VAL A 190 23.99 -40.36 -9.48
CA VAL A 190 24.15 -40.42 -8.00
C VAL A 190 25.10 -39.46 -7.27
N MET A 191 24.56 -38.73 -6.29
CA MET A 191 24.59 -39.19 -4.89
C MET A 191 23.72 -38.31 -3.99
N ALA A 192 22.76 -38.95 -3.34
CA ALA A 192 22.09 -38.47 -2.15
C ALA A 192 23.04 -38.58 -0.95
N VAL A 193 23.01 -37.59 -0.06
CA VAL A 193 23.54 -37.67 1.31
C VAL A 193 22.64 -36.85 2.24
N PRO A 194 22.52 -37.25 3.52
CA PRO A 194 21.24 -37.39 4.20
C PRO A 194 20.86 -36.16 5.01
N ALA A 195 19.55 -36.06 5.26
CA ALA A 195 18.96 -35.21 6.29
C ALA A 195 19.57 -35.53 7.66
N MET A 196 20.20 -34.53 8.28
CA MET A 196 20.39 -34.47 9.72
C MET A 196 19.34 -33.52 10.29
N GLN A 197 18.25 -34.09 10.82
CA GLN A 197 17.48 -33.49 11.91
C GLN A 197 18.26 -33.73 13.20
N PRO A 198 18.45 -32.68 14.03
CA PRO A 198 18.35 -32.84 15.46
C PRO A 198 17.04 -32.26 16.00
N GLU A 199 16.48 -33.07 16.89
CA GLU A 199 15.27 -32.91 17.71
C GLU A 199 15.13 -31.59 18.49
N PRO A 200 13.89 -31.29 18.94
CA PRO A 200 13.54 -30.06 19.63
C PRO A 200 14.05 -30.05 21.08
N ALA A 201 14.67 -28.96 21.49
CA ALA A 201 14.89 -28.67 22.90
C ALA A 201 13.57 -28.16 23.51
N THR A 202 12.91 -29.04 24.26
CA THR A 202 11.89 -28.73 25.25
C THR A 202 12.47 -27.77 26.28
N ALA A 203 12.05 -26.51 26.26
CA ALA A 203 12.22 -25.60 27.39
C ALA A 203 10.84 -25.32 27.98
N ASP A 204 10.52 -26.20 28.92
CA ASP A 204 9.46 -26.10 29.90
C ASP A 204 9.75 -24.88 30.79
N HIS A 205 8.98 -23.80 30.60
CA HIS A 205 8.94 -22.67 31.53
C HIS A 205 7.49 -22.36 31.88
N THR A 206 6.96 -23.22 32.76
CA THR A 206 5.97 -22.87 33.77
C THR A 206 6.43 -21.64 34.52
N HIS A 207 5.82 -20.48 34.25
CA HIS A 207 5.78 -19.36 35.20
C HIS A 207 4.31 -19.02 35.43
N GLU A 208 3.72 -19.79 36.35
CA GLU A 208 2.66 -19.30 37.21
C GLU A 208 3.21 -18.10 38.00
N HIS A 209 2.78 -16.89 37.65
CA HIS A 209 2.74 -15.78 38.59
C HIS A 209 1.30 -15.30 38.67
N GLU A 210 0.64 -15.92 39.65
CA GLU A 210 -0.61 -15.51 40.25
C GLU A 210 -0.44 -14.14 40.94
N HIS A 211 -1.50 -13.33 40.81
CA HIS A 211 -1.96 -12.28 41.71
C HIS A 211 -1.19 -10.95 41.84
N GLU A 212 -1.79 -9.91 41.25
CA GLU A 212 -2.04 -8.65 41.98
C GLU A 212 -3.37 -8.02 41.53
N PRO A 213 -4.01 -7.15 42.36
CA PRO A 213 -5.43 -7.22 42.65
C PRO A 213 -6.26 -6.21 41.84
N VAL A 214 -7.53 -6.57 41.64
CA VAL A 214 -8.58 -5.75 41.05
C VAL A 214 -8.83 -4.52 41.92
N ALA A 215 -8.49 -3.33 41.42
CA ALA A 215 -8.95 -2.07 41.98
C ALA A 215 -10.48 -1.95 41.79
N GLN A 216 -11.22 -1.92 42.90
CA GLN A 216 -12.66 -1.71 42.91
C GLN A 216 -13.01 -0.28 42.46
N PRO A 217 -13.98 -0.08 41.54
CA PRO A 217 -14.57 1.23 41.29
C PRO A 217 -15.42 1.65 42.49
N VAL A 218 -15.04 2.78 43.11
CA VAL A 218 -15.82 3.42 44.17
C VAL A 218 -17.06 4.05 43.54
N ALA A 219 -18.24 3.69 44.05
CA ALA A 219 -19.52 4.27 43.64
C ALA A 219 -19.66 5.75 44.05
N GLN A 220 -20.34 6.52 43.19
CA GLN A 220 -20.71 7.94 43.31
C GLN A 220 -21.48 8.30 44.59
N PRO A 221 -21.53 9.61 44.91
CA PRO A 221 -22.83 10.22 45.21
C PRO A 221 -23.21 11.37 44.25
N ALA A 222 -24.52 11.47 44.08
CA ALA A 222 -25.27 12.24 43.10
C ALA A 222 -25.27 13.77 43.27
N ALA A 223 -25.70 14.41 42.19
CA ALA A 223 -25.98 15.82 42.02
C ALA A 223 -26.86 16.43 43.13
N SER A 224 -26.54 17.66 43.52
CA SER A 224 -27.46 18.59 44.17
C SER A 224 -27.51 19.87 43.35
N SER A 225 -28.67 20.18 42.76
CA SER A 225 -28.98 21.51 42.20
C SER A 225 -29.66 22.38 43.26
N PRO A 226 -29.35 23.68 43.35
CA PRO A 226 -30.11 24.65 44.15
C PRO A 226 -31.04 25.54 43.28
N PRO A 227 -31.99 26.28 43.93
CA PRO A 227 -33.26 26.76 43.35
C PRO A 227 -33.19 28.00 42.46
#